data_AF-A0A8S3K1J7-F1
#
_entry.id   AF-A0A8S3K1J7-F1
#
_cell.length_a   1.000
_cell.length_b   1.000
_cell.length_c   1.000
_cell.angle_alpha   90.00
_cell.angle_beta   90.00
_cell.angle_gamma   90.00
#
_symmetry.space_group_name_H-M   'P 1'
#
loop_
_entity.id
_entity.type
_entity.pdbx_description
1 polymer ?
#
loop_
_entity_poly.entity_id
_entity_poly.type
_entity_poly.pdbx_seq_one_letter_code
_entity_poly.pdbx_strand_id
1 'polypeptide(L)'
;IFELSKICSYSSVRSALIVSLGDLLLRHPNIIEPFTPQFYAQIHDIDLSVGETALCTIAILILREMIKVRGYISEIALCLFHSHTPISSIAQHFFDELSLRQRGLALFNVLPDIISRLSMNNICSTDSFQQIISYLFSFIKNDRHCEILVKRLC
;
A
#
# COMPACT_ATOMS: atom_id res chain seq x y z
N ILE A 1 18.33 2.30 -11.94
CA ILE A 1 17.17 3.02 -11.33
C ILE A 1 17.26 3.00 -9.82
N PHE A 2 17.21 1.83 -9.17
CA PHE A 2 17.22 1.74 -7.69
C PHE A 2 18.49 2.28 -7.01
N GLU A 3 19.68 2.00 -7.54
CA GLU A 3 20.92 2.59 -7.00
C GLU A 3 20.98 4.10 -7.22
N LEU A 4 20.41 4.59 -8.33
CA LEU A 4 20.33 6.03 -8.60
C LEU A 4 19.34 6.73 -7.66
N SER A 5 18.23 6.09 -7.28
CA SER A 5 17.30 6.71 -6.32
C SER A 5 17.93 6.85 -4.93
N LYS A 6 18.79 5.92 -4.52
CA LYS A 6 19.51 6.00 -3.24
C LYS A 6 20.58 7.09 -3.20
N ILE A 7 21.27 7.34 -4.32
CA ILE A 7 22.41 8.26 -4.38
C ILE A 7 21.96 9.68 -4.76
N CYS A 8 20.80 9.84 -5.40
CA CYS A 8 20.35 11.13 -5.91
C CYS A 8 19.68 12.00 -4.83
N SER A 9 20.29 13.16 -4.55
CA SER A 9 19.75 14.14 -3.61
C SER A 9 18.52 14.89 -4.13
N TYR A 10 18.29 14.91 -5.44
CA TYR A 10 17.20 15.70 -6.05
C TYR A 10 15.87 14.94 -6.04
N SER A 11 14.90 15.44 -5.28
CA SER A 11 13.57 14.85 -5.14
C SER A 11 12.83 14.73 -6.49
N SER A 12 12.95 15.73 -7.36
CA SER A 12 12.34 15.70 -8.71
C SER A 12 12.85 14.53 -9.56
N VAL A 13 14.13 14.19 -9.46
CA VAL A 13 14.72 13.05 -10.17
C VAL A 13 14.25 11.74 -9.55
N ARG A 14 14.19 11.63 -8.21
CA ARG A 14 13.65 10.43 -7.54
C ARG A 14 12.19 10.17 -7.92
N SER A 15 11.33 11.20 -7.92
CA SER A 15 9.94 11.10 -8.39
C SER A 15 9.85 10.67 -9.86
N ALA A 16 10.66 11.26 -10.75
CA ALA A 16 10.68 10.86 -12.15
C ALA A 16 11.11 9.39 -12.34
N LEU A 17 12.07 8.92 -11.54
CA LEU A 17 12.51 7.52 -11.55
C LEU A 17 11.39 6.56 -11.09
N ILE A 18 10.60 6.93 -10.08
CA ILE A 18 9.45 6.17 -9.60
C ILE A 18 8.39 6.02 -10.70
N VAL A 19 8.04 7.12 -11.37
CA VAL A 19 7.07 7.10 -12.48
C VAL A 19 7.59 6.23 -13.63
N SER A 20 8.86 6.41 -14.00
CA SER A 20 9.52 5.62 -15.05
C SER A 20 9.53 4.12 -14.71
N LEU A 21 9.73 3.79 -13.44
CA LEU A 21 9.69 2.41 -12.96
C LEU A 21 8.29 1.82 -13.07
N GLY A 22 7.25 2.61 -12.74
CA GLY A 22 5.86 2.21 -12.95
C GLY A 22 5.56 1.89 -14.41
N ASP A 23 6.01 2.74 -15.34
CA ASP A 23 5.86 2.52 -16.78
C ASP A 23 6.59 1.28 -17.29
N LEU A 24 7.77 0.99 -16.74
CA LEU A 24 8.50 -0.23 -17.06
C LEU A 24 7.78 -1.47 -16.53
N LEU A 25 7.23 -1.39 -15.32
CA LEU A 25 6.48 -2.50 -14.72
C LEU A 25 5.22 -2.82 -15.54
N LEU A 26 4.55 -1.80 -16.08
CA LEU A 26 3.41 -2.00 -16.98
C LEU A 26 3.76 -2.81 -18.23
N ARG A 27 4.96 -2.62 -18.79
CA ARG A 27 5.40 -3.28 -20.02
C ARG A 27 6.12 -4.61 -19.78
N HIS A 28 6.87 -4.70 -18.67
CA HIS A 28 7.77 -5.80 -18.36
C HIS A 28 7.67 -6.24 -16.89
N PRO A 29 6.50 -6.72 -16.41
CA PRO A 29 6.26 -6.99 -14.99
C PRO A 29 7.24 -8.02 -14.41
N ASN A 30 7.57 -9.07 -15.15
CA ASN A 30 8.50 -10.13 -14.71
C ASN A 30 9.92 -9.63 -14.47
N ILE A 31 10.34 -8.56 -15.15
CA ILE A 31 11.69 -7.98 -14.98
C ILE A 31 11.74 -7.15 -13.68
N ILE A 32 10.62 -6.53 -13.31
CA ILE A 32 10.55 -5.60 -12.17
C ILE A 32 10.12 -6.29 -10.88
N GLU A 33 9.41 -7.44 -10.94
CA GLU A 33 8.97 -8.21 -9.77
C GLU A 33 10.06 -8.43 -8.68
N PRO A 34 11.33 -8.75 -9.02
CA PRO A 34 12.38 -8.90 -8.00
C PRO A 34 12.68 -7.62 -7.21
N PHE A 35 12.33 -6.46 -7.76
CA PHE A 35 12.60 -5.15 -7.19
C PHE A 35 11.39 -4.49 -6.54
N THR A 36 10.27 -5.21 -6.43
CA THR A 36 9.07 -4.75 -5.73
C THR A 36 9.35 -4.23 -4.31
N PRO A 37 10.20 -4.87 -3.47
CA PRO A 37 10.50 -4.36 -2.12
C PRO A 37 11.09 -2.95 -2.13
N GLN A 38 12.03 -2.68 -3.04
CA GLN A 38 12.69 -1.37 -3.18
C GLN A 38 11.71 -0.30 -3.65
N PHE A 39 10.70 -0.70 -4.43
CA PHE A 39 9.66 0.21 -4.90
C PHE A 39 8.74 0.65 -3.75
N TYR A 40 8.26 -0.29 -2.93
CA TYR A 40 7.46 0.04 -1.73
C TYR A 40 8.25 0.84 -0.70
N ALA A 41 9.56 0.62 -0.57
CA ALA A 41 10.40 1.42 0.32
C ALA A 41 10.42 2.92 -0.04
N GLN A 42 10.11 3.30 -1.30
CA GLN A 42 10.04 4.71 -1.69
C GLN A 42 8.82 5.45 -1.11
N ILE A 43 7.81 4.74 -0.57
CA ILE A 43 6.68 5.37 0.13
C ILE A 43 7.16 6.20 1.32
N HIS A 44 8.23 5.74 1.98
CA HIS A 44 8.82 6.36 3.16
C HIS A 44 10.06 7.20 2.81
N ASP A 45 10.12 7.79 1.60
CA ASP A 45 11.20 8.71 1.23
C ASP A 45 11.24 9.91 2.20
N ILE A 46 12.43 10.47 2.38
CA ILE A 46 12.67 11.63 3.24
C ILE A 46 11.87 12.85 2.74
N ASP A 47 11.68 12.96 1.43
CA ASP A 47 10.85 13.98 0.80
C ASP A 47 9.43 13.45 0.56
N LEU A 48 8.45 14.12 1.19
CA LEU A 48 7.03 13.74 1.11
C LEU A 48 6.50 13.72 -0.33
N SER A 49 6.99 14.59 -1.22
CA SER A 49 6.56 14.60 -2.63
C SER A 49 6.98 13.34 -3.39
N VAL A 50 8.11 12.74 -3.00
CA VAL A 50 8.60 11.47 -3.55
C VAL A 50 7.77 10.32 -3.00
N GLY A 51 7.48 10.32 -1.69
CA GLY A 51 6.60 9.36 -1.04
C GLY A 51 5.18 9.35 -1.63
N GLU A 52 4.61 10.53 -1.89
CA GLU A 52 3.33 10.68 -2.60
C GLU A 52 3.36 10.08 -3.99
N THR A 53 4.40 10.39 -4.76
CA THR A 53 4.57 9.87 -6.12
C THR A 53 4.66 8.35 -6.10
N ALA A 54 5.43 7.78 -5.14
CA ALA A 54 5.53 6.34 -4.94
C ALA A 54 4.18 5.72 -4.61
N LEU A 55 3.49 6.25 -3.60
CA LEU A 55 2.22 5.73 -3.13
C LEU A 55 1.16 5.76 -4.23
N CYS A 56 1.04 6.87 -4.96
CA CYS A 56 0.11 7.01 -6.07
C CYS A 56 0.40 5.99 -7.20
N THR A 57 1.68 5.87 -7.59
CA THR A 57 2.09 4.95 -8.66
C THR A 57 1.81 3.50 -8.26
N ILE A 58 2.14 3.12 -7.02
CA ILE A 58 1.90 1.77 -6.48
C ILE A 58 0.40 1.48 -6.40
N ALA A 59 -0.40 2.40 -5.88
CA ALA A 59 -1.85 2.25 -5.78
C ALA A 59 -2.49 1.97 -7.16
N ILE A 60 -2.10 2.75 -8.18
CA ILE A 60 -2.58 2.55 -9.56
C ILE A 60 -2.18 1.18 -10.10
N LEU A 61 -0.93 0.75 -9.88
CA LEU A 61 -0.44 -0.53 -10.38
C LEU A 61 -1.12 -1.72 -9.72
N ILE A 62 -1.40 -1.65 -8.43
CA ILE A 62 -2.20 -2.65 -7.72
C ILE A 62 -3.63 -2.70 -8.26
N LEU A 63 -4.30 -1.55 -8.39
CA LEU A 63 -5.68 -1.47 -8.87
C LEU A 63 -5.84 -1.92 -10.33
N ARG A 64 -4.74 -1.91 -11.10
CA ARG A 64 -4.65 -2.45 -12.47
C ARG A 64 -4.21 -3.92 -12.52
N GLU A 65 -4.05 -4.58 -11.37
CA GLU A 65 -3.61 -5.97 -11.26
C GLU A 65 -2.20 -6.25 -11.85
N MET A 66 -1.35 -5.22 -11.89
CA MET A 66 0.00 -5.29 -12.47
C MET A 66 1.06 -5.72 -11.44
N ILE A 67 0.82 -5.46 -10.16
CA ILE A 67 1.65 -5.92 -9.05
C ILE A 67 0.79 -6.70 -8.07
N LYS A 68 1.35 -7.78 -7.52
CA LYS A 68 0.71 -8.51 -6.43
C LYS A 68 0.77 -7.72 -5.14
N VAL A 69 -0.37 -7.68 -4.46
CA VAL A 69 -0.59 -6.94 -3.21
C VAL A 69 0.09 -7.57 -2.00
N ARG A 70 0.43 -8.87 -2.09
CA ARG A 70 0.85 -9.68 -0.95
C ARG A 70 2.12 -9.14 -0.31
N GLY A 71 2.04 -8.86 0.99
CA GLY A 71 3.17 -8.54 1.83
C GLY A 71 3.49 -7.06 2.02
N TYR A 72 2.99 -6.18 1.15
CA TYR A 72 3.32 -4.75 1.18
C TYR A 72 2.11 -3.82 1.26
N ILE A 73 0.89 -4.35 1.21
CA ILE A 73 -0.31 -3.53 1.39
C ILE A 73 -0.43 -2.93 2.80
N SER A 74 0.22 -3.54 3.80
CA SER A 74 0.35 -2.93 5.13
C SER A 74 1.08 -1.58 5.08
N GLU A 75 2.01 -1.38 4.14
CA GLU A 75 2.70 -0.09 3.96
C GLU A 75 1.71 0.99 3.52
N ILE A 76 0.75 0.65 2.66
CA ILE A 76 -0.32 1.57 2.23
C ILE A 76 -1.30 1.81 3.38
N ALA A 77 -1.59 0.79 4.19
CA ALA A 77 -2.45 0.92 5.37
C ALA A 77 -1.87 1.88 6.42
N LEU A 78 -0.54 1.88 6.62
CA LEU A 78 0.14 2.84 7.50
C LEU A 78 -0.05 4.30 7.04
N CYS A 79 -0.29 4.53 5.75
CA CYS A 79 -0.51 5.86 5.20
C CYS A 79 -1.92 6.43 5.44
N LEU A 80 -2.91 5.64 5.89
CA LEU A 80 -4.32 6.04 6.01
C LEU A 80 -4.57 7.29 6.85
N PHE A 81 -3.79 7.46 7.91
CA PHE A 81 -3.89 8.57 8.87
C PHE A 81 -2.58 9.35 8.97
N HIS A 82 -1.83 9.39 7.87
CA HIS A 82 -0.60 10.15 7.79
C HIS A 82 -0.86 11.65 8.04
N SER A 83 0.07 12.34 8.71
CA SER A 83 -0.06 13.77 9.02
C SER A 83 -0.09 14.66 7.76
N HIS A 84 0.53 14.18 6.68
CA HIS A 84 0.48 14.81 5.36
C HIS A 84 -0.79 14.41 4.60
N THR A 85 -1.72 15.35 4.47
CA THR A 85 -3.06 15.12 3.89
C THR A 85 -3.07 14.45 2.50
N PRO A 86 -2.20 14.83 1.54
CA PRO A 86 -2.16 14.15 0.24
C PRO A 86 -1.88 12.63 0.35
N ILE A 87 -0.95 12.23 1.23
CA ILE A 87 -0.61 10.82 1.46
C ILE A 87 -1.81 10.06 2.02
N SER A 88 -2.47 10.61 3.04
CA SER A 88 -3.67 9.99 3.61
C SER A 88 -4.82 9.90 2.62
N SER A 89 -5.02 10.92 1.78
CA SER A 89 -6.07 10.93 0.76
C SER A 89 -5.84 9.86 -0.31
N ILE A 90 -4.59 9.67 -0.76
CA ILE A 90 -4.25 8.60 -1.72
C ILE A 90 -4.52 7.23 -1.11
N ALA A 91 -4.10 7.01 0.14
CA ALA A 91 -4.31 5.74 0.83
C ALA A 91 -5.80 5.43 1.04
N GLN A 92 -6.59 6.41 1.48
CA GLN A 92 -8.04 6.26 1.67
C GLN A 92 -8.73 5.93 0.34
N HIS A 93 -8.44 6.70 -0.72
CA HIS A 93 -8.99 6.43 -2.05
C HIS A 93 -8.62 5.04 -2.57
N PHE A 94 -7.39 4.59 -2.34
CA PHE A 94 -6.96 3.24 -2.69
C PHE A 94 -7.83 2.17 -2.00
N PHE A 95 -8.09 2.29 -0.70
CA PHE A 95 -8.89 1.32 0.03
C PHE A 95 -10.39 1.40 -0.29
N ASP A 96 -10.91 2.59 -0.56
CA ASP A 96 -12.27 2.77 -1.10
C ASP A 96 -12.41 1.99 -2.42
N GLU A 97 -11.51 2.22 -3.37
CA GLU A 97 -11.50 1.51 -4.66
C GLU A 97 -11.32 -0.01 -4.49
N LEU A 98 -10.39 -0.44 -3.63
CA LEU A 98 -10.14 -1.85 -3.36
C LEU A 98 -11.37 -2.54 -2.74
N SER A 99 -12.12 -1.83 -1.89
CA SER A 99 -13.35 -2.36 -1.27
C SER A 99 -14.45 -2.64 -2.30
N LEU A 100 -14.46 -1.93 -3.42
CA LEU A 100 -15.43 -2.12 -4.51
C LEU A 100 -15.02 -3.28 -5.43
N ARG A 101 -13.74 -3.66 -5.46
CA ARG A 101 -13.23 -4.76 -6.30
C ARG A 101 -13.76 -6.10 -5.83
N GLN A 102 -14.17 -6.94 -6.79
CA GLN A 102 -14.63 -8.31 -6.54
C GLN A 102 -15.74 -8.38 -5.47
N ARG A 103 -16.62 -7.37 -5.40
CA ARG A 103 -17.68 -7.25 -4.37
C ARG A 103 -17.14 -7.31 -2.93
N GLY A 104 -16.00 -6.66 -2.68
CA GLY A 104 -15.34 -6.61 -1.37
C GLY A 104 -14.42 -7.79 -1.05
N LEU A 105 -14.37 -8.81 -1.92
CA LEU A 105 -13.52 -9.99 -1.70
C LEU A 105 -12.02 -9.64 -1.79
N ALA A 106 -11.64 -8.64 -2.60
CA ALA A 106 -10.25 -8.22 -2.76
C ALA A 106 -9.66 -7.72 -1.43
N LEU A 107 -10.35 -6.78 -0.77
CA LEU A 107 -9.99 -6.28 0.56
C LEU A 107 -10.03 -7.40 1.62
N PHE A 108 -11.07 -8.23 1.59
CA PHE A 108 -11.22 -9.35 2.52
C PHE A 108 -10.01 -10.32 2.50
N ASN A 109 -9.50 -10.62 1.30
CA ASN A 109 -8.40 -11.57 1.12
C ASN A 109 -7.04 -11.06 1.64
N VAL A 110 -6.86 -9.74 1.70
CA VAL A 110 -5.60 -9.11 2.12
C VAL A 110 -5.62 -8.67 3.58
N LEU A 111 -6.81 -8.54 4.18
CA LEU A 111 -6.98 -8.07 5.54
C LEU A 111 -6.19 -8.87 6.59
N PRO A 112 -6.14 -10.23 6.56
CA PRO A 112 -5.35 -10.99 7.53
C PRO A 112 -3.84 -10.69 7.44
N ASP A 113 -3.30 -10.48 6.24
CA ASP A 113 -1.90 -10.11 6.04
C ASP A 113 -1.63 -8.69 6.57
N ILE A 114 -2.54 -7.74 6.35
CA ILE A 114 -2.46 -6.38 6.93
C ILE A 114 -2.41 -6.47 8.46
N ILE A 115 -3.37 -7.17 9.07
CA ILE A 115 -3.46 -7.32 10.53
C ILE A 115 -2.18 -7.95 11.07
N SER A 116 -1.76 -9.10 10.52
CA SER A 116 -0.57 -9.81 10.98
C SER A 116 0.69 -8.94 10.92
N ARG A 117 0.87 -8.16 9.85
CA ARG A 117 2.06 -7.31 9.67
C ARG A 117 2.04 -6.11 10.61
N LEU A 118 0.90 -5.43 10.72
CA LEU A 118 0.80 -4.27 11.60
C LEU A 118 0.94 -4.68 13.08
N SER A 119 0.42 -5.84 13.48
CA SER A 119 0.59 -6.37 14.84
C SER A 119 2.04 -6.76 15.18
N MET A 120 2.85 -7.11 14.19
CA MET A 120 4.29 -7.39 14.37
C MET A 120 5.16 -6.15 14.24
N ASN A 121 4.62 -5.04 13.75
CA ASN A 121 5.40 -3.86 13.42
C ASN A 121 5.47 -2.92 14.64
N ASN A 122 6.65 -2.84 15.26
CA ASN A 122 6.91 -1.95 16.39
C ASN A 122 6.81 -0.45 16.06
N ILE A 123 6.66 -0.08 14.78
CA ILE A 123 6.50 1.30 14.33
C ILE A 123 5.07 1.81 14.56
N CYS A 124 4.08 0.92 14.56
CA CYS A 124 2.68 1.29 14.72
C CYS A 124 2.30 1.33 16.20
N SER A 125 1.80 2.47 16.68
CA SER A 125 1.21 2.54 18.03
C SER A 125 -0.09 1.73 18.08
N THR A 126 -0.47 1.28 19.27
CA THR A 126 -1.74 0.55 19.46
C THR A 126 -2.94 1.38 19.01
N ASP A 127 -2.92 2.70 19.23
CA ASP A 127 -3.99 3.60 18.81
C ASP A 127 -4.08 3.70 17.28
N SER A 128 -2.93 3.88 16.61
CA SER A 128 -2.87 3.93 15.14
C SER A 128 -3.31 2.60 14.53
N PHE A 129 -2.89 1.47 15.12
CA PHE A 129 -3.34 0.15 14.71
C PHE A 129 -4.87 0.04 14.80
N GLN A 130 -5.45 0.41 15.95
CA GLN A 130 -6.90 0.34 16.15
C GLN A 130 -7.66 1.24 15.16
N GLN A 131 -7.15 2.44 14.86
CA GLN A 131 -7.75 3.33 13.86
C GLN A 131 -7.72 2.72 12.46
N ILE A 132 -6.57 2.19 12.03
CA ILE A 132 -6.41 1.54 10.71
C ILE A 132 -7.36 0.35 10.59
N ILE A 133 -7.38 -0.53 11.60
CA ILE A 133 -8.23 -1.70 11.59
C ILE A 133 -9.71 -1.29 11.58
N SER A 134 -10.13 -0.37 12.44
CA SER A 134 -11.52 0.12 12.47
C SER A 134 -11.97 0.68 11.11
N TYR A 135 -11.11 1.46 10.45
CA TYR A 135 -11.37 1.98 9.12
C TYR A 135 -11.54 0.85 8.09
N LEU A 136 -10.60 -0.10 8.03
CA LEU A 136 -10.66 -1.19 7.05
C LEU A 136 -11.87 -2.12 7.28
N PHE A 137 -12.23 -2.38 8.53
CA PHE A 137 -13.42 -3.18 8.86
C PHE A 137 -14.73 -2.48 8.49
N SER A 138 -14.77 -1.15 8.43
CA SER A 138 -15.98 -0.41 8.04
C SER A 138 -16.48 -0.73 6.62
N PHE A 139 -15.59 -1.24 5.76
CA PHE A 139 -15.93 -1.71 4.41
C PHE A 139 -16.57 -3.10 4.38
N ILE A 140 -16.45 -3.88 5.47
CA ILE A 140 -16.95 -5.26 5.53
C ILE A 140 -18.40 -5.24 6.01
N LYS A 141 -19.33 -5.14 5.06
CA LYS A 141 -20.78 -5.07 5.34
C LYS A 141 -21.47 -6.43 5.50
N ASN A 142 -20.76 -7.55 5.32
CA ASN A 142 -21.34 -8.88 5.20
C ASN A 142 -20.98 -9.74 6.42
N ASP A 143 -21.94 -10.09 7.28
CA ASP A 143 -21.71 -10.83 8.53
C ASP A 143 -20.96 -12.15 8.33
N ARG A 144 -21.22 -12.83 7.21
CA ARG A 144 -20.51 -14.07 6.84
C ARG A 144 -19.02 -13.86 6.57
N HIS A 145 -18.63 -12.70 6.04
CA HIS A 145 -17.22 -12.35 5.88
C HIS A 145 -16.57 -12.10 7.24
N CYS A 146 -17.24 -11.38 8.15
CA CYS A 146 -16.76 -11.17 9.52
C CYS A 146 -16.49 -12.51 10.24
N GLU A 147 -17.40 -13.48 10.16
CA GLU A 147 -17.20 -14.81 10.76
C GLU A 147 -16.01 -15.58 10.18
N ILE A 148 -15.83 -15.56 8.85
CA ILE A 148 -14.71 -16.24 8.19
C ILE A 148 -13.38 -15.56 8.56
N LEU A 149 -13.38 -14.24 8.69
CA LEU A 149 -12.18 -13.49 9.08
C LEU A 149 -11.75 -13.85 10.49
N VAL A 150 -12.68 -13.83 11.46
CA VAL A 150 -12.41 -14.19 12.85
C VAL A 150 -11.80 -15.60 12.93
N LYS A 151 -12.37 -16.56 12.18
CA LYS A 151 -11.84 -17.94 12.11
C LYS A 151 -10.45 -18.06 11.47
N ARG A 152 -9.98 -17.08 10.70
CA ARG A 152 -8.62 -17.08 10.13
C ARG A 152 -7.60 -16.38 11.04
N LEU A 153 -8.08 -15.57 11.99
CA LEU A 153 -7.25 -14.79 12.90
C LEU A 153 -7.10 -15.47 14.28
N CYS A 154 -8.07 -16.29 14.68
CA CYS A 154 -8.00 -17.20 15.83
C CYS A 154 -7.30 -18.50 15.48
#